data_AF-A0A4P5WDI9-F1
#
_entry.id   AF-A0A4P5WDI9-F1
#
_cell.length_a   1.000
_cell.length_b   1.000
_cell.length_c   1.000
_cell.angle_alpha   90.00
_cell.angle_beta   90.00
_cell.angle_gamma   90.00
#
_symmetry.space_group_name_H-M   'P 1'
#
loop_
_entity.id
_entity.type
_entity.pdbx_description
1 polymer ?
#
loop_
_entity_poly.entity_id
_entity_poly.type
_entity_poly.pdbx_seq_one_letter_code
_entity_poly.pdbx_strand_id
1 'polypeptide(L)'
;MLTSEEIAEKKLAAKQRISARKSHNDGLLPLQEKLNRVEKEISDELSNMQNVLLKKSSGIKDIDAEEKLAIHMSTLDDLRIQQREIKAEIDLFNTKHERETTASFEEAIKKQAQKDEEARKIQVKKDLDDLLSLIEPHLDTLLLKKKQLVREDDYGNSDWSLFVKEINYFAEKNIRTKLNLNYVSDDALQEIIKDLVLEYENNKSDLTHNLDNLEPIAFEHGCADLLNQNGWVARVTQASGDQGIDVIATYGNVKVVFQVKKYSQPVGNSAVQEIIAGKAFEQAHVAAVVTNATYTASAKQLANATGVFLLHYSELPSFAEKLGLVETE
;
A
#
# COMPACT_ATOMS: atom_id res chain seq x y z
N MET A 1 19.36 7.54 16.47
CA MET A 1 20.25 6.60 15.75
C MET A 1 19.99 6.80 14.27
N LEU A 2 21.04 6.82 13.44
CA LEU A 2 20.85 6.90 11.98
C LEU A 2 20.05 5.68 11.51
N THR A 3 19.14 5.85 10.55
CA THR A 3 18.39 4.73 9.98
C THR A 3 19.32 3.77 9.24
N SER A 4 18.90 2.52 9.06
CA SER A 4 19.66 1.52 8.30
C SER A 4 19.99 2.00 6.88
N GLU A 5 19.10 2.82 6.31
CA GLU A 5 19.20 3.47 5.02
C GLU A 5 20.29 4.57 5.03
N GLU A 6 20.25 5.48 6.01
CA GLU A 6 21.29 6.52 6.19
C GLU A 6 22.69 5.94 6.41
N ILE A 7 22.80 4.75 7.01
CA ILE A 7 24.08 4.05 7.21
C ILE A 7 24.58 3.43 5.90
N ALA A 8 23.69 2.87 5.09
CA ALA A 8 24.03 2.28 3.78
C ALA A 8 24.50 3.35 2.79
N GLU A 9 23.80 4.48 2.73
CA GLU A 9 24.18 5.65 1.92
C GLU A 9 25.58 6.17 2.30
N LYS A 10 25.84 6.33 3.60
CA LYS A 10 27.15 6.79 4.09
C LYS A 10 28.28 5.82 3.76
N LYS A 11 28.03 4.50 3.80
CA LYS A 11 29.03 3.47 3.43
C LYS A 11 29.32 3.44 1.93
N LEU A 12 28.30 3.59 1.09
CA LEU A 12 28.47 3.66 -0.37
C LEU A 12 29.25 4.92 -0.77
N ALA A 13 28.88 6.07 -0.19
CA ALA A 13 29.58 7.34 -0.39
C ALA A 13 31.06 7.26 0.03
N ALA A 14 31.37 6.59 1.14
CA ALA A 14 32.75 6.42 1.60
C ALA A 14 33.61 5.58 0.62
N LYS A 15 33.07 4.46 0.10
CA LYS A 15 33.79 3.61 -0.86
C LYS A 15 34.07 4.32 -2.18
N GLN A 16 33.09 5.06 -2.71
CA GLN A 16 33.25 5.81 -3.96
C GLN A 16 34.27 6.94 -3.83
N ARG A 17 34.29 7.65 -2.69
CA ARG A 17 35.28 8.71 -2.39
C ARG A 17 36.72 8.19 -2.36
N ILE A 18 36.96 7.01 -1.79
CA ILE A 18 38.31 6.40 -1.72
C ILE A 18 38.82 6.06 -3.12
N SER A 19 37.97 5.48 -3.97
CA SER A 19 38.32 5.13 -5.36
C SER A 19 38.61 6.37 -6.20
N ALA A 20 37.77 7.41 -6.10
CA ALA A 20 37.93 8.66 -6.83
C ALA A 20 39.21 9.43 -6.43
N ARG A 21 39.57 9.40 -5.14
CA ARG A 21 40.78 10.06 -4.62
C ARG A 21 42.07 9.39 -5.12
N LYS A 22 42.05 8.06 -5.28
CA LYS A 22 43.19 7.32 -5.84
C LYS A 22 43.43 7.69 -7.31
N SER A 23 42.38 7.68 -8.13
CA SER A 23 42.47 8.07 -9.55
C SER A 23 42.90 9.52 -9.77
N HIS A 24 42.50 10.43 -8.86
CA HIS A 24 42.92 11.83 -8.90
C HIS A 24 44.43 11.98 -8.70
N ASN A 25 44.96 11.34 -7.65
CA ASN A 25 46.37 11.40 -7.30
C ASN A 25 47.26 10.82 -8.40
N ASP A 26 46.85 9.72 -9.03
CA ASP A 26 47.62 9.07 -10.10
C ASP A 26 47.78 9.97 -11.33
N GLY A 27 46.79 10.82 -11.64
CA GLY A 27 46.83 11.78 -12.76
C GLY A 27 47.50 13.12 -12.43
N LEU A 28 47.44 13.56 -11.16
CA LEU A 28 48.03 14.83 -10.71
C LEU A 28 49.54 14.73 -10.46
N LEU A 29 50.03 13.56 -10.02
CA LEU A 29 51.43 13.35 -9.66
C LEU A 29 52.43 13.69 -10.79
N PRO A 30 52.22 13.30 -12.06
CA PRO A 30 53.13 13.66 -13.15
C PRO A 30 53.20 15.16 -13.44
N LEU A 31 52.10 15.90 -13.26
CA LEU A 31 52.06 17.36 -13.44
C LEU A 31 52.79 18.07 -12.30
N GLN A 32 52.63 17.60 -11.06
CA GLN A 32 53.39 18.10 -9.91
C GLN A 32 54.89 17.85 -10.05
N GLU A 33 55.28 16.68 -10.56
CA GLU A 33 56.69 16.38 -10.85
C GLU A 33 57.26 17.30 -11.93
N LYS A 34 56.51 17.60 -13.00
CA LYS A 34 56.92 18.59 -14.01
C LYS A 34 57.08 19.98 -13.41
N LEU A 35 56.13 20.42 -12.59
CA LEU A 35 56.21 21.73 -11.93
C LEU A 35 57.44 21.83 -11.03
N ASN A 36 57.70 20.81 -10.20
CA ASN A 36 58.87 20.76 -9.32
C ASN A 36 60.19 20.82 -10.09
N ARG A 37 60.27 20.21 -11.28
CA ARG A 37 61.45 20.29 -12.15
C ARG A 37 61.67 21.72 -12.66
N VAL A 38 60.65 22.36 -13.19
CA VAL A 38 60.73 23.75 -13.69
C VAL A 38 61.06 24.72 -12.55
N GLU A 39 60.48 24.54 -11.37
CA GLU A 39 60.79 25.37 -10.19
C GLU A 39 62.24 25.22 -9.74
N LYS A 40 62.80 24.01 -9.85
CA LYS A 40 64.22 23.77 -9.60
C LYS A 40 65.10 24.47 -10.66
N GLU A 41 64.77 24.35 -11.95
CA GLU A 41 65.50 25.00 -13.03
C GLU A 41 65.48 26.54 -12.90
N ILE A 42 64.34 27.13 -12.51
CA ILE A 42 64.24 28.56 -12.19
C ILE A 42 65.18 28.94 -11.05
N SER A 43 65.21 28.13 -9.98
CA SER A 43 66.08 28.37 -8.83
C SER A 43 67.56 28.31 -9.20
N ASP A 44 67.94 27.31 -10.01
CA ASP A 44 69.32 27.15 -10.50
C ASP A 44 69.71 28.34 -11.38
N GLU A 45 68.81 28.81 -12.24
CA GLU A 45 69.05 29.93 -13.15
C GLU A 45 69.20 31.27 -12.41
N LEU A 46 68.39 31.51 -11.38
CA LEU A 46 68.57 32.67 -10.49
C LEU A 46 69.91 32.64 -9.77
N SER A 47 70.36 31.46 -9.34
CA SER A 47 71.67 31.29 -8.72
C SER A 47 72.81 31.59 -9.71
N ASN A 48 72.69 31.14 -10.96
CA ASN A 48 73.64 31.44 -12.03
C ASN A 48 73.74 32.95 -12.29
N MET A 49 72.60 33.65 -12.41
CA MET A 49 72.56 35.11 -12.55
C MET A 49 73.24 35.82 -11.37
N GLN A 50 72.96 35.39 -10.14
CA GLN A 50 73.59 35.95 -8.95
C GLN A 50 75.11 35.78 -8.96
N ASN A 51 75.61 34.63 -9.42
CA ASN A 51 77.04 34.36 -9.57
C ASN A 51 77.69 35.27 -10.63
N VAL A 52 77.01 35.53 -11.75
CA VAL A 52 77.49 36.48 -12.78
C VAL A 52 77.58 37.90 -12.20
N LEU A 53 76.56 38.34 -11.45
CA LEU A 53 76.54 39.65 -10.80
C LEU A 53 77.64 39.81 -9.75
N LEU A 54 77.90 38.77 -8.95
CA LEU A 54 78.98 38.74 -7.96
C LEU A 54 80.37 38.84 -8.61
N LYS A 55 80.60 38.15 -9.73
CA LYS A 55 81.86 38.26 -10.48
C LYS A 55 82.06 39.68 -11.03
N LYS A 56 81.01 40.32 -11.56
CA LYS A 56 81.02 41.71 -12.03
C LYS A 56 81.34 42.70 -10.90
N SER A 57 80.78 42.52 -9.71
CA SER A 57 81.01 43.42 -8.55
C SER A 57 82.40 43.25 -7.90
N SER A 58 83.02 42.07 -8.04
CA SER A 58 84.37 41.77 -7.53
C SER A 58 85.52 42.28 -8.42
N GLY A 59 85.24 43.03 -9.49
CA GLY A 59 86.26 43.66 -10.34
C GLY A 59 86.96 42.72 -11.34
N ILE A 60 86.47 41.49 -11.49
CA ILE A 60 86.95 40.55 -12.52
C ILE A 60 86.47 41.08 -13.88
N LYS A 61 87.40 41.32 -14.82
CA LYS A 61 87.06 41.71 -16.21
C LYS A 61 86.39 40.55 -16.94
N ASP A 62 85.08 40.42 -16.80
CA ASP A 62 84.24 39.57 -17.65
C ASP A 62 83.59 40.48 -18.70
N ILE A 63 84.20 40.51 -19.89
CA ILE A 63 83.89 41.46 -20.97
C ILE A 63 82.46 41.21 -21.52
N ASP A 64 81.88 40.04 -21.26
CA ASP A 64 80.60 39.59 -21.81
C ASP A 64 79.52 39.40 -20.73
N ALA A 65 79.71 39.95 -19.52
CA ALA A 65 78.80 39.74 -18.40
C ALA A 65 77.36 40.23 -18.64
N GLU A 66 77.19 41.30 -19.44
CA GLU A 66 75.87 41.84 -19.78
C GLU A 66 75.13 40.95 -20.78
N GLU A 67 75.85 40.37 -21.74
CA GLU A 67 75.31 39.41 -22.70
C GLU A 67 74.90 38.10 -22.01
N LYS A 68 75.74 37.58 -21.11
CA LYS A 68 75.41 36.41 -20.27
C LYS A 68 74.17 36.66 -19.40
N LEU A 69 74.05 37.84 -18.80
CA LEU A 69 72.89 38.20 -17.98
C LEU A 69 71.62 38.30 -18.82
N ALA A 70 71.70 38.81 -20.05
CA ALA A 70 70.57 38.88 -20.98
C ALA A 70 70.09 37.47 -21.41
N ILE A 71 71.03 36.55 -21.67
CA ILE A 71 70.72 35.15 -22.00
C ILE A 71 70.02 34.46 -20.82
N HIS A 72 70.55 34.61 -19.61
CA HIS A 72 69.92 34.05 -18.41
C HIS A 72 68.55 34.67 -18.13
N MET A 73 68.36 35.98 -18.38
CA MET A 73 67.06 36.64 -18.23
C MET A 73 66.03 36.08 -19.22
N SER A 74 66.41 35.88 -20.48
CA SER A 74 65.54 35.27 -21.51
C SER A 74 65.15 33.84 -21.11
N THR A 75 66.12 33.04 -20.65
CA THR A 75 65.89 31.66 -20.19
C THR A 75 64.96 31.63 -18.98
N LEU A 76 65.14 32.55 -18.04
CA LEU A 76 64.28 32.69 -16.86
C LEU A 76 62.83 33.07 -17.24
N ASP A 77 62.64 33.94 -18.24
CA ASP A 77 61.32 34.31 -18.74
C ASP A 77 60.61 33.12 -19.39
N ASP A 78 61.32 32.33 -20.21
CA ASP A 78 60.79 31.10 -20.80
C ASP A 78 60.38 30.06 -19.74
N LEU A 79 61.22 29.84 -18.72
CA LEU A 79 60.91 28.94 -17.61
C LEU A 79 59.71 29.42 -16.79
N ARG A 80 59.56 30.74 -16.58
CA ARG A 80 58.39 31.31 -15.89
C ARG A 80 57.10 31.15 -16.71
N ILE A 81 57.18 31.22 -18.03
CA ILE A 81 56.05 30.92 -18.92
C ILE A 81 55.65 29.45 -18.76
N GLN A 82 56.61 28.53 -18.84
CA GLN A 82 56.35 27.09 -18.62
C GLN A 82 55.74 26.83 -17.23
N GLN A 83 56.24 27.49 -16.18
CA GLN A 83 55.68 27.36 -14.83
C GLN A 83 54.21 27.80 -14.77
N ARG A 84 53.85 28.90 -15.44
CA ARG A 84 52.46 29.39 -15.49
C ARG A 84 51.56 28.43 -16.26
N GLU A 85 52.04 27.89 -17.38
CA GLU A 85 51.29 26.92 -18.19
C GLU A 85 51.00 25.63 -17.40
N ILE A 86 52.01 25.06 -16.73
CA ILE A 86 51.84 23.85 -15.90
C ILE A 86 50.88 24.11 -14.73
N LYS A 87 50.97 25.28 -14.08
CA LYS A 87 50.04 25.66 -13.00
C LYS A 87 48.59 25.74 -13.52
N ALA A 88 48.38 26.36 -14.68
CA ALA A 88 47.06 26.41 -15.31
C ALA A 88 46.53 25.02 -15.70
N GLU A 89 47.40 24.11 -16.17
CA GLU A 89 47.05 22.73 -16.48
C GLU A 89 46.62 21.95 -15.22
N ILE A 90 47.33 22.13 -14.10
CA ILE A 90 46.96 21.55 -12.80
C ILE A 90 45.61 22.07 -12.33
N ASP A 91 45.37 23.39 -12.39
CA ASP A 91 44.10 23.98 -11.96
C ASP A 91 42.93 23.49 -12.81
N LEU A 92 43.13 23.35 -14.12
CA LEU A 92 42.14 22.79 -15.04
C LEU A 92 41.87 21.32 -14.75
N PHE A 93 42.90 20.52 -14.48
CA PHE A 93 42.78 19.11 -14.11
C PHE A 93 41.97 18.94 -12.82
N ASN A 94 42.27 19.72 -11.79
CA ASN A 94 41.56 19.69 -10.52
C ASN A 94 40.09 20.08 -10.70
N THR A 95 39.82 21.16 -11.42
CA THR A 95 38.45 21.64 -11.69
C THR A 95 37.64 20.61 -12.48
N LYS A 96 38.25 19.95 -13.47
CA LYS A 96 37.60 18.91 -14.27
C LYS A 96 37.27 17.68 -13.43
N HIS A 97 38.23 17.22 -12.62
CA HIS A 97 38.04 16.06 -11.75
C HIS A 97 36.97 16.30 -10.67
N GLU A 98 36.92 17.50 -10.08
CA GLU A 98 35.87 17.90 -9.13
C GLU A 98 34.48 17.88 -9.77
N ARG A 99 34.34 18.39 -11.00
CA ARG A 99 33.06 18.36 -11.74
C ARG A 99 32.63 16.92 -12.08
N GLU A 100 33.55 16.10 -12.57
CA GLU A 100 33.25 14.70 -12.95
C GLU A 100 32.87 13.84 -11.74
N THR A 101 33.58 14.01 -10.61
CA THR A 101 33.27 13.28 -9.38
C THR A 101 31.95 13.71 -8.76
N THR A 102 31.64 15.02 -8.77
CA THR A 102 30.36 15.54 -8.28
C THR A 102 29.19 15.02 -9.13
N ALA A 103 29.31 15.09 -10.47
CA ALA A 103 28.29 14.58 -11.38
C ALA A 103 28.06 13.07 -11.24
N SER A 104 29.13 12.28 -11.10
CA SER A 104 29.04 10.83 -10.89
C SER A 104 28.35 10.47 -9.58
N PHE A 105 28.61 11.23 -8.51
CA PHE A 105 27.98 11.02 -7.21
C PHE A 105 26.48 11.38 -7.23
N GLU A 106 26.11 12.50 -7.84
CA GLU A 106 24.72 12.89 -8.02
C GLU A 106 23.93 11.86 -8.85
N GLU A 107 24.53 11.32 -9.90
CA GLU A 107 23.92 10.26 -10.72
C GLU A 107 23.74 8.96 -9.92
N ALA A 108 24.71 8.60 -9.08
CA ALA A 108 24.62 7.42 -8.21
C ALA A 108 23.50 7.56 -7.16
N ILE A 109 23.33 8.73 -6.55
CA ILE A 109 22.23 9.03 -5.62
C ILE A 109 20.89 8.89 -6.34
N LYS A 110 20.74 9.50 -7.53
CA LYS A 110 19.50 9.41 -8.32
C LYS A 110 19.15 7.97 -8.67
N LYS A 111 20.14 7.16 -9.11
CA LYS A 111 19.95 5.74 -9.43
C LYS A 111 19.55 4.90 -8.22
N GLN A 112 20.12 5.19 -7.04
CA GLN A 112 19.77 4.49 -5.81
C GLN A 112 18.34 4.83 -5.38
N ALA A 113 17.98 6.11 -5.35
CA ALA A 113 16.62 6.56 -5.02
C ALA A 113 15.55 5.95 -5.96
N GLN A 114 15.84 5.86 -7.26
CA GLN A 114 14.95 5.21 -8.23
C GLN A 114 14.76 3.71 -7.94
N LYS A 115 15.84 2.99 -7.61
CA LYS A 115 15.75 1.57 -7.25
C LYS A 115 14.95 1.35 -5.97
N ASP A 116 15.12 2.22 -4.98
CA ASP A 116 14.41 2.13 -3.71
C ASP A 116 12.91 2.45 -3.90
N GLU A 117 12.57 3.40 -4.78
CA GLU A 117 11.18 3.68 -5.16
C GLU A 117 10.53 2.50 -5.91
N GLU A 118 11.26 1.87 -6.83
CA GLU A 118 10.78 0.71 -7.58
C GLU A 118 10.60 -0.52 -6.67
N ALA A 119 11.55 -0.77 -5.77
CA ALA A 119 11.43 -1.82 -4.75
C ALA A 119 10.24 -1.57 -3.82
N ARG A 120 10.01 -0.32 -3.41
CA ARG A 120 8.84 0.07 -2.62
C ARG A 120 7.53 -0.16 -3.37
N LYS A 121 7.45 0.17 -4.66
CA LYS A 121 6.27 -0.10 -5.51
C LYS A 121 5.97 -1.60 -5.61
N ILE A 122 7.00 -2.43 -5.78
CA ILE A 122 6.87 -3.90 -5.80
C ILE A 122 6.33 -4.40 -4.46
N GLN A 123 6.90 -3.92 -3.35
CA GLN A 123 6.46 -4.31 -2.01
C GLN A 123 5.01 -3.91 -1.75
N VAL A 124 4.62 -2.67 -2.05
CA VAL A 124 3.24 -2.19 -1.91
C VAL A 124 2.26 -3.01 -2.74
N LYS A 125 2.62 -3.36 -3.98
CA LYS A 125 1.79 -4.23 -4.82
C LYS A 125 1.60 -5.60 -4.18
N LYS A 126 2.68 -6.20 -3.68
CA LYS A 126 2.60 -7.48 -2.99
C LYS A 126 1.71 -7.40 -1.74
N ASP A 127 1.88 -6.35 -0.93
CA ASP A 127 1.06 -6.16 0.27
C ASP A 127 -0.42 -5.95 -0.07
N LEU A 128 -0.72 -5.36 -1.23
CA LEU A 128 -2.09 -5.25 -1.75
C LEU A 128 -2.65 -6.63 -2.16
N ASP A 129 -1.88 -7.44 -2.88
CA ASP A 129 -2.29 -8.81 -3.25
C ASP A 129 -2.53 -9.66 -2.00
N ASP A 130 -1.63 -9.58 -1.01
CA ASP A 130 -1.77 -10.26 0.28
C ASP A 130 -3.01 -9.76 1.04
N LEU A 131 -3.27 -8.44 1.04
CA LEU A 131 -4.45 -7.85 1.66
C LEU A 131 -5.75 -8.35 1.01
N LEU A 132 -5.82 -8.36 -0.32
CA LEU A 132 -6.99 -8.85 -1.06
C LEU A 132 -7.27 -10.31 -0.74
N SER A 133 -6.23 -11.16 -0.71
CA SER A 133 -6.36 -12.58 -0.36
C SER A 133 -6.94 -12.84 1.04
N LEU A 134 -6.80 -11.87 1.95
CA LEU A 134 -7.37 -11.94 3.30
C LEU A 134 -8.81 -11.41 3.37
N ILE A 135 -9.24 -10.57 2.41
CA ILE A 135 -10.58 -9.96 2.39
C ILE A 135 -11.54 -10.80 1.55
N GLU A 136 -11.11 -11.25 0.36
CA GLU A 136 -11.94 -11.94 -0.63
C GLU A 136 -12.77 -13.10 -0.06
N PRO A 137 -12.21 -14.02 0.77
CA PRO A 137 -12.98 -15.12 1.35
C PRO A 137 -14.12 -14.68 2.30
N HIS A 138 -14.13 -13.41 2.71
CA HIS A 138 -15.09 -12.86 3.65
C HIS A 138 -16.06 -11.86 2.99
N LEU A 139 -15.96 -11.60 1.69
CA LEU A 139 -16.78 -10.60 0.99
C LEU A 139 -18.29 -10.86 1.12
N ASP A 140 -18.73 -12.12 1.06
CA ASP A 140 -20.13 -12.47 1.29
C ASP A 140 -20.63 -12.09 2.69
N THR A 141 -19.80 -12.36 3.70
CA THR A 141 -20.13 -12.02 5.09
C THR A 141 -20.11 -10.51 5.28
N LEU A 142 -19.11 -9.82 4.74
CA LEU A 142 -19.01 -8.36 4.81
C LEU A 142 -20.18 -7.67 4.09
N LEU A 143 -20.59 -8.17 2.93
CA LEU A 143 -21.77 -7.68 2.21
C LEU A 143 -23.05 -7.89 3.02
N LEU A 144 -23.22 -9.08 3.62
CA LEU A 144 -24.35 -9.36 4.51
C LEU A 144 -24.38 -8.37 5.70
N LYS A 145 -23.21 -8.13 6.32
CA LYS A 145 -23.07 -7.16 7.42
C LYS A 145 -23.37 -5.74 6.97
N LYS A 146 -22.96 -5.34 5.77
CA LYS A 146 -23.31 -4.06 5.16
C LYS A 146 -24.83 -3.90 5.07
N LYS A 147 -25.52 -4.87 4.46
CA LYS A 147 -26.99 -4.85 4.30
C LYS A 147 -27.74 -4.78 5.64
N GLN A 148 -27.18 -5.39 6.69
CA GLN A 148 -27.78 -5.40 8.03
C GLN A 148 -27.52 -4.12 8.85
N LEU A 149 -26.37 -3.48 8.65
CA LEU A 149 -25.86 -2.43 9.55
C LEU A 149 -25.90 -1.03 8.97
N VAL A 150 -25.88 -0.89 7.64
CA VAL A 150 -26.05 0.40 6.96
C VAL A 150 -27.54 0.70 6.87
N ARG A 151 -27.94 1.87 7.36
CA ARG A 151 -29.35 2.29 7.39
C ARG A 151 -29.49 3.66 6.76
N GLU A 152 -30.59 3.91 6.08
CA GLU A 152 -30.92 5.26 5.62
C GLU A 152 -31.71 5.99 6.70
N ASP A 153 -31.35 7.25 6.95
CA ASP A 153 -32.12 8.16 7.80
C ASP A 153 -33.36 8.69 7.05
N ASP A 154 -34.23 9.41 7.78
CA ASP A 154 -35.47 9.99 7.22
C ASP A 154 -35.22 11.02 6.09
N TYR A 155 -33.96 11.42 5.87
CA TYR A 155 -33.52 12.36 4.86
C TYR A 155 -32.79 11.69 3.68
N GLY A 156 -32.70 10.35 3.67
CA GLY A 156 -32.02 9.58 2.63
C GLY A 156 -30.49 9.53 2.76
N ASN A 157 -29.92 9.94 3.90
CA ASN A 157 -28.49 9.75 4.15
C ASN A 157 -28.25 8.37 4.77
N SER A 158 -27.28 7.65 4.25
CA SER A 158 -26.87 6.35 4.82
C SER A 158 -25.95 6.53 6.03
N ASP A 159 -26.30 5.94 7.18
CA ASP A 159 -25.44 5.80 8.35
C ASP A 159 -24.58 4.53 8.24
N TRP A 160 -23.27 4.74 8.07
CA TRP A 160 -22.26 3.68 7.94
C TRP A 160 -21.58 3.35 9.27
N SER A 161 -21.89 4.06 10.35
CA SER A 161 -21.11 4.03 11.60
C SER A 161 -21.02 2.64 12.22
N LEU A 162 -22.12 1.87 12.17
CA LEU A 162 -22.15 0.50 12.68
C LEU A 162 -21.36 -0.46 11.79
N PHE A 163 -21.43 -0.29 10.47
CA PHE A 163 -20.64 -1.11 9.54
C PHE A 163 -19.15 -0.81 9.65
N VAL A 164 -18.75 0.46 9.82
CA VAL A 164 -17.35 0.85 10.07
C VAL A 164 -16.80 0.17 11.34
N LYS A 165 -17.59 0.05 12.40
CA LYS A 165 -17.19 -0.72 13.60
C LYS A 165 -16.97 -2.19 13.30
N GLU A 166 -17.81 -2.80 12.46
CA GLU A 166 -17.63 -4.19 12.00
C GLU A 166 -16.36 -4.34 11.16
N ILE A 167 -16.09 -3.39 10.24
CA ILE A 167 -14.85 -3.37 9.44
C ILE A 167 -13.62 -3.32 10.36
N ASN A 168 -13.63 -2.43 11.36
CA ASN A 168 -12.50 -2.31 12.29
C ASN A 168 -12.28 -3.59 13.10
N TYR A 169 -13.36 -4.24 13.55
CA TYR A 169 -13.27 -5.54 14.20
C TYR A 169 -12.71 -6.61 13.26
N PHE A 170 -13.20 -6.67 12.03
CA PHE A 170 -12.74 -7.60 11.00
C PHE A 170 -11.25 -7.40 10.68
N ALA A 171 -10.83 -6.16 10.45
CA ALA A 171 -9.46 -5.80 10.14
C ALA A 171 -8.50 -6.17 11.27
N GLU A 172 -8.88 -5.88 12.52
CA GLU A 172 -8.07 -6.23 13.69
C GLU A 172 -7.88 -7.75 13.83
N LYS A 173 -8.93 -8.54 13.57
CA LYS A 173 -8.87 -10.00 13.77
C LYS A 173 -8.32 -10.78 12.58
N ASN A 174 -8.55 -10.32 11.36
CA ASN A 174 -8.27 -11.08 10.14
C ASN A 174 -7.15 -10.50 9.29
N ILE A 175 -6.83 -9.21 9.43
CA ILE A 175 -5.81 -8.53 8.62
C ILE A 175 -4.58 -8.23 9.49
N ARG A 176 -4.71 -7.39 10.53
CA ARG A 176 -3.58 -6.92 11.35
C ARG A 176 -2.84 -8.04 12.08
N THR A 177 -3.51 -9.16 12.36
CA THR A 177 -2.90 -10.37 12.94
C THR A 177 -2.02 -11.14 11.96
N LYS A 178 -2.21 -10.94 10.64
CA LYS A 178 -1.56 -11.72 9.58
C LYS A 178 -0.65 -10.88 8.69
N LEU A 179 -0.91 -9.58 8.55
CA LEU A 179 -0.20 -8.67 7.66
C LEU A 179 0.23 -7.40 8.42
N ASN A 180 1.51 -7.04 8.30
CA ASN A 180 2.08 -5.87 8.95
C ASN A 180 1.84 -4.60 8.12
N LEU A 181 0.68 -3.97 8.31
CA LEU A 181 0.27 -2.75 7.63
C LEU A 181 0.41 -1.49 8.51
N ASN A 182 1.52 -1.35 9.25
CA ASN A 182 1.72 -0.20 10.14
C ASN A 182 1.81 1.16 9.42
N TYR A 183 2.02 1.14 8.10
CA TYR A 183 2.04 2.33 7.26
C TYR A 183 0.66 2.68 6.67
N VAL A 184 -0.34 1.80 6.82
CA VAL A 184 -1.72 2.03 6.40
C VAL A 184 -2.53 2.45 7.63
N SER A 185 -3.11 3.64 7.58
CA SER A 185 -4.02 4.11 8.64
C SER A 185 -5.30 3.28 8.65
N ASP A 186 -5.98 3.25 9.80
CA ASP A 186 -7.27 2.58 9.92
C ASP A 186 -8.30 3.15 8.94
N ASP A 187 -8.33 4.47 8.75
CA ASP A 187 -9.25 5.12 7.82
C ASP A 187 -9.00 4.69 6.36
N ALA A 188 -7.74 4.58 5.93
CA ALA A 188 -7.42 4.12 4.59
C ALA A 188 -7.84 2.66 4.39
N LEU A 189 -7.61 1.81 5.39
CA LEU A 189 -8.04 0.40 5.34
C LEU A 189 -9.56 0.27 5.34
N GLN A 190 -10.28 1.13 6.07
CA GLN A 190 -11.73 1.18 6.07
C GLN A 190 -12.27 1.51 4.67
N GLU A 191 -11.74 2.53 4.01
CA GLU A 191 -12.18 2.91 2.65
C GLU A 191 -11.89 1.79 1.64
N ILE A 192 -10.71 1.16 1.69
CA ILE A 192 -10.40 0.01 0.82
C ILE A 192 -11.43 -1.11 0.99
N ILE A 193 -11.75 -1.49 2.23
CA ILE A 193 -12.72 -2.56 2.49
C ILE A 193 -14.13 -2.15 2.04
N LYS A 194 -14.53 -0.89 2.25
CA LYS A 194 -15.84 -0.39 1.78
C LYS A 194 -15.94 -0.47 0.26
N ASP A 195 -14.93 0.04 -0.45
CA ASP A 195 -14.89 0.06 -1.91
C ASP A 195 -14.96 -1.36 -2.47
N LEU A 196 -14.20 -2.30 -1.91
CA LEU A 196 -14.26 -3.71 -2.30
C LEU A 196 -15.63 -4.33 -2.07
N VAL A 197 -16.28 -4.04 -0.95
CA VAL A 197 -17.64 -4.55 -0.66
C VAL A 197 -18.67 -3.96 -1.62
N LEU A 198 -18.57 -2.66 -1.94
CA LEU A 198 -19.45 -1.99 -2.91
C LEU A 198 -19.24 -2.52 -4.33
N GLU A 199 -17.99 -2.72 -4.75
CA GLU A 199 -17.65 -3.33 -6.03
C GLU A 199 -18.18 -4.77 -6.11
N TYR A 200 -17.98 -5.56 -5.05
CA TYR A 200 -18.48 -6.92 -4.96
C TYR A 200 -20.02 -6.98 -5.05
N GLU A 201 -20.72 -6.06 -4.39
CA GLU A 201 -22.19 -5.96 -4.49
C GLU A 201 -22.66 -5.64 -5.90
N ASN A 202 -22.06 -4.64 -6.55
CA ASN A 202 -22.39 -4.25 -7.92
C ASN A 202 -22.20 -5.40 -8.92
N ASN A 203 -21.19 -6.24 -8.69
CA ASN A 203 -20.88 -7.38 -9.55
C ASN A 203 -21.79 -8.59 -9.30
N LYS A 204 -22.50 -8.67 -8.16
CA LYS A 204 -23.33 -9.82 -7.76
C LYS A 204 -24.75 -9.79 -8.37
N SER A 205 -24.91 -9.19 -9.55
CA SER A 205 -26.16 -8.82 -10.24
C SER A 205 -27.46 -9.60 -9.86
N ASP A 206 -28.48 -8.81 -9.49
CA ASP A 206 -29.91 -8.91 -9.82
C ASP A 206 -30.94 -9.77 -9.07
N LEU A 207 -30.60 -10.77 -8.24
CA LEU A 207 -31.69 -11.54 -7.59
C LEU A 207 -32.30 -10.88 -6.34
N THR A 208 -31.53 -10.09 -5.59
CA THR A 208 -31.96 -9.62 -4.25
C THR A 208 -32.29 -8.13 -4.16
N HIS A 209 -31.99 -7.35 -5.20
CA HIS A 209 -31.93 -5.87 -5.10
C HIS A 209 -33.28 -5.16 -4.94
N ASN A 210 -34.40 -5.86 -5.14
CA ASN A 210 -35.70 -5.22 -5.21
C ASN A 210 -36.57 -5.43 -3.97
N LEU A 211 -36.09 -6.13 -2.93
CA LEU A 211 -36.90 -6.41 -1.75
C LEU A 211 -36.84 -5.29 -0.70
N ASP A 212 -35.77 -4.48 -0.67
CA ASP A 212 -35.59 -3.45 0.36
C ASP A 212 -36.62 -2.33 0.31
N ASN A 213 -37.24 -2.08 -0.84
CA ASN A 213 -38.25 -1.04 -1.03
C ASN A 213 -39.70 -1.56 -1.03
N LEU A 214 -39.90 -2.86 -0.79
CA LEU A 214 -41.25 -3.45 -0.79
C LEU A 214 -41.96 -3.20 0.53
N GLU A 215 -43.26 -2.92 0.43
CA GLU A 215 -44.20 -2.98 1.55
C GLU A 215 -44.20 -4.38 2.21
N PRO A 216 -44.55 -4.52 3.50
CA PRO A 216 -44.41 -5.77 4.25
C PRO A 216 -45.01 -7.01 3.55
N ILE A 217 -46.23 -6.89 3.01
CA ILE A 217 -46.89 -7.99 2.28
C ILE A 217 -46.13 -8.34 1.00
N ALA A 218 -45.73 -7.32 0.22
CA ALA A 218 -44.95 -7.55 -1.00
C ALA A 218 -43.57 -8.15 -0.69
N PHE A 219 -43.00 -7.85 0.48
CA PHE A 219 -41.75 -8.43 0.94
C PHE A 219 -41.88 -9.92 1.30
N GLU A 220 -43.00 -10.35 1.89
CA GLU A 220 -43.30 -11.77 2.11
C GLU A 220 -43.36 -12.54 0.79
N HIS A 221 -44.10 -12.00 -0.18
CA HIS A 221 -44.16 -12.56 -1.54
C HIS A 221 -42.78 -12.61 -2.20
N GLY A 222 -41.99 -11.53 -2.09
CA GLY A 222 -40.62 -11.50 -2.60
C GLY A 222 -39.71 -12.55 -1.98
N CYS A 223 -39.87 -12.85 -0.68
CA CYS A 223 -39.13 -13.93 -0.02
C CYS A 223 -39.53 -15.31 -0.56
N ALA A 224 -40.82 -15.54 -0.80
CA ALA A 224 -41.29 -16.78 -1.41
C ALA A 224 -40.78 -16.93 -2.85
N ASP A 225 -40.78 -15.85 -3.64
CA ASP A 225 -40.27 -15.83 -5.01
C ASP A 225 -38.76 -16.11 -5.05
N LEU A 226 -37.98 -15.52 -4.13
CA LEU A 226 -36.56 -15.82 -3.99
C LEU A 226 -36.32 -17.30 -3.70
N LEU A 227 -37.08 -17.90 -2.79
CA LEU A 227 -37.00 -19.33 -2.51
C LEU A 227 -37.33 -20.15 -3.76
N ASN A 228 -38.42 -19.82 -4.45
CA ASN A 228 -38.85 -20.49 -5.69
C ASN A 228 -37.79 -20.46 -6.79
N GLN A 229 -37.13 -19.31 -6.97
CA GLN A 229 -36.04 -19.14 -7.94
C GLN A 229 -34.82 -20.00 -7.60
N ASN A 230 -34.66 -20.41 -6.34
CA ASN A 230 -33.52 -21.19 -5.84
C ASN A 230 -33.92 -22.63 -5.48
N GLY A 231 -34.86 -23.20 -6.26
CA GLY A 231 -35.18 -24.63 -6.24
C GLY A 231 -36.13 -25.09 -5.14
N TRP A 232 -36.67 -24.17 -4.34
CA TRP A 232 -37.73 -24.49 -3.39
C TRP A 232 -39.10 -24.49 -4.08
N VAL A 233 -40.07 -25.18 -3.48
CA VAL A 233 -41.50 -24.97 -3.75
C VAL A 233 -42.07 -24.19 -2.58
N ALA A 234 -42.18 -22.88 -2.73
CA ALA A 234 -42.58 -21.93 -1.71
C ALA A 234 -43.92 -21.25 -2.01
N ARG A 235 -44.73 -21.03 -0.98
CA ARG A 235 -45.98 -20.27 -1.05
C ARG A 235 -46.16 -19.40 0.20
N VAL A 236 -46.75 -18.23 0.04
CA VAL A 236 -47.25 -17.42 1.16
C VAL A 236 -48.50 -18.05 1.79
N THR A 237 -48.71 -17.79 3.07
CA THR A 237 -49.92 -18.16 3.82
C THR A 237 -50.96 -17.03 3.78
N GLN A 238 -52.12 -17.24 4.42
CA GLN A 238 -53.14 -16.19 4.55
C GLN A 238 -52.89 -15.40 5.83
N ALA A 239 -53.00 -14.07 5.75
CA ALA A 239 -52.72 -13.12 6.83
C ALA A 239 -53.53 -13.28 8.14
N SER A 240 -54.44 -14.24 8.25
CA SER A 240 -55.22 -14.49 9.46
C SER A 240 -55.23 -15.98 9.81
N GLY A 241 -54.91 -16.31 11.06
CA GLY A 241 -54.97 -17.68 11.58
C GLY A 241 -53.77 -18.57 11.22
N ASP A 242 -52.69 -17.99 10.69
CA ASP A 242 -51.48 -18.68 10.24
C ASP A 242 -50.49 -19.07 11.35
N GLN A 243 -50.78 -18.71 12.61
CA GLN A 243 -49.93 -18.95 13.77
C GLN A 243 -48.52 -18.33 13.64
N GLY A 244 -48.39 -17.22 12.92
CA GLY A 244 -47.09 -16.58 12.70
C GLY A 244 -46.22 -17.36 11.71
N ILE A 245 -46.83 -17.81 10.62
CA ILE A 245 -46.13 -18.42 9.49
C ILE A 245 -46.52 -17.62 8.26
N ASP A 246 -45.59 -16.92 7.65
CA ASP A 246 -45.89 -16.10 6.46
C ASP A 246 -45.59 -16.86 5.17
N VAL A 247 -44.58 -17.76 5.18
CA VAL A 247 -44.20 -18.58 4.03
C VAL A 247 -43.95 -20.03 4.45
N ILE A 248 -44.42 -20.96 3.62
CA ILE A 248 -44.11 -22.40 3.73
C ILE A 248 -43.37 -22.81 2.47
N ALA A 249 -42.21 -23.45 2.63
CA ALA A 249 -41.45 -23.97 1.50
C ALA A 249 -41.00 -25.42 1.70
N THR A 250 -40.82 -26.13 0.58
CA THR A 250 -40.27 -27.49 0.56
C THR A 250 -39.11 -27.58 -0.43
N TYR A 251 -38.02 -28.22 -0.01
CA TYR A 251 -36.90 -28.60 -0.87
C TYR A 251 -36.68 -30.10 -0.72
N GLY A 252 -36.96 -30.86 -1.77
CA GLY A 252 -37.07 -32.32 -1.68
C GLY A 252 -38.07 -32.73 -0.58
N ASN A 253 -37.61 -33.51 0.40
CA ASN A 253 -38.44 -33.98 1.52
C ASN A 253 -38.43 -33.03 2.74
N VAL A 254 -37.68 -31.93 2.69
CA VAL A 254 -37.53 -31.00 3.81
C VAL A 254 -38.54 -29.87 3.71
N LYS A 255 -39.56 -29.92 4.56
CA LYS A 255 -40.51 -28.83 4.83
C LYS A 255 -39.97 -27.81 5.82
N VAL A 256 -40.05 -26.53 5.48
CA VAL A 256 -39.62 -25.39 6.29
C VAL A 256 -40.75 -24.36 6.40
N VAL A 257 -40.91 -23.79 7.58
CA VAL A 257 -41.79 -22.63 7.84
C VAL A 257 -40.96 -21.38 8.07
N PHE A 258 -41.41 -20.26 7.53
CA PHE A 258 -40.74 -18.97 7.63
C PHE A 258 -41.71 -17.93 8.20
N GLN A 259 -41.25 -17.20 9.22
CA GLN A 259 -41.82 -15.90 9.58
C GLN A 259 -40.95 -14.82 8.96
N VAL A 260 -41.52 -13.98 8.13
CA VAL A 260 -40.89 -12.84 7.48
C VAL A 260 -41.26 -11.57 8.26
N LYS A 261 -40.26 -10.75 8.64
CA LYS A 261 -40.46 -9.46 9.29
C LYS A 261 -39.73 -8.37 8.50
N LYS A 262 -40.50 -7.46 7.89
CA LYS A 262 -40.01 -6.23 7.26
C LYS A 262 -39.95 -5.10 8.27
N TYR A 263 -38.81 -4.81 8.90
CA TYR A 263 -38.69 -3.81 9.98
C TYR A 263 -37.52 -2.83 9.77
N SER A 264 -37.65 -1.65 10.39
CA SER A 264 -36.56 -0.66 10.54
C SER A 264 -35.74 -0.87 11.82
N GLN A 265 -36.21 -1.74 12.73
CA GLN A 265 -35.59 -2.03 14.02
C GLN A 265 -35.25 -3.52 14.15
N PRO A 266 -34.30 -3.89 15.03
CA PRO A 266 -33.94 -5.28 15.22
C PRO A 266 -35.12 -6.14 15.66
N VAL A 267 -35.24 -7.34 15.07
CA VAL A 267 -36.28 -8.31 15.37
C VAL A 267 -36.06 -8.92 16.76
N GLY A 268 -37.10 -8.92 17.59
CA GLY A 268 -37.09 -9.42 18.97
C GLY A 268 -37.54 -10.87 19.13
N ASN A 269 -37.66 -11.31 20.39
CA ASN A 269 -37.97 -12.70 20.74
C ASN A 269 -39.33 -13.20 20.22
N SER A 270 -40.32 -12.32 20.09
CA SER A 270 -41.69 -12.70 19.71
C SER A 270 -41.71 -13.46 18.39
N ALA A 271 -41.00 -12.97 17.36
CA ALA A 271 -40.93 -13.64 16.06
C ALA A 271 -40.34 -15.06 16.15
N VAL A 272 -39.36 -15.28 17.03
CA VAL A 272 -38.76 -16.60 17.27
C VAL A 272 -39.75 -17.51 18.01
N GLN A 273 -40.48 -16.98 18.98
CA GLN A 273 -41.50 -17.74 19.74
C GLN A 273 -42.67 -18.15 18.83
N GLU A 274 -43.16 -17.23 18.01
CA GLU A 274 -44.23 -17.42 17.02
C GLU A 274 -43.87 -18.57 16.07
N ILE A 275 -42.70 -18.49 15.41
CA ILE A 275 -42.35 -19.50 14.40
C ILE A 275 -42.08 -20.90 15.00
N ILE A 276 -41.71 -21.01 16.28
CA ILE A 276 -41.60 -22.31 16.96
C ILE A 276 -42.97 -22.96 17.08
N ALA A 277 -43.99 -22.19 17.47
CA ALA A 277 -45.37 -22.67 17.51
C ALA A 277 -45.85 -23.04 16.10
N GLY A 278 -45.56 -22.19 15.11
CA GLY A 278 -45.88 -22.44 13.71
C GLY A 278 -45.24 -23.72 13.17
N LYS A 279 -43.97 -23.97 13.49
CA LYS A 279 -43.25 -25.22 13.13
C LYS A 279 -43.97 -26.47 13.63
N ALA A 280 -44.39 -26.45 14.89
CA ALA A 280 -45.10 -27.56 15.51
C ALA A 280 -46.47 -27.77 14.87
N PHE A 281 -47.20 -26.68 14.61
CA PHE A 281 -48.52 -26.72 13.97
C PHE A 281 -48.45 -27.31 12.56
N GLU A 282 -47.50 -26.86 11.73
CA GLU A 282 -47.30 -27.34 10.36
C GLU A 282 -46.50 -28.65 10.26
N GLN A 283 -46.04 -29.21 11.39
CA GLN A 283 -45.18 -30.40 11.44
C GLN A 283 -43.95 -30.27 10.52
N ALA A 284 -43.36 -29.07 10.50
CA ALA A 284 -42.21 -28.77 9.65
C ALA A 284 -40.90 -29.25 10.29
N HIS A 285 -39.92 -29.57 9.44
CA HIS A 285 -38.61 -30.06 9.89
C HIS A 285 -37.76 -28.92 10.43
N VAL A 286 -37.83 -27.75 9.79
CA VAL A 286 -37.04 -26.56 10.09
C VAL A 286 -37.96 -25.34 10.23
N ALA A 287 -37.53 -24.38 11.04
CA ALA A 287 -38.15 -23.07 11.19
C ALA A 287 -37.10 -21.99 10.96
N ALA A 288 -37.51 -20.91 10.31
CA ALA A 288 -36.66 -19.74 10.10
C ALA A 288 -37.43 -18.45 10.33
N VAL A 289 -36.75 -17.44 10.88
CA VAL A 289 -37.22 -16.05 10.81
C VAL A 289 -36.39 -15.34 9.75
N VAL A 290 -37.03 -14.62 8.85
CA VAL A 290 -36.41 -13.86 7.76
C VAL A 290 -36.66 -12.38 7.95
N THR A 291 -35.67 -11.52 7.72
CA THR A 291 -35.83 -10.07 7.82
C THR A 291 -34.88 -9.30 6.90
N ASN A 292 -35.12 -8.01 6.71
CA ASN A 292 -34.17 -7.03 6.15
C ASN A 292 -33.31 -6.35 7.24
N ALA A 293 -33.59 -6.62 8.52
CA ALA A 293 -32.93 -5.97 9.65
C ALA A 293 -31.95 -6.92 10.39
N THR A 294 -31.50 -6.49 11.57
CA THR A 294 -30.74 -7.33 12.51
C THR A 294 -31.66 -8.00 13.53
N TYR A 295 -31.10 -8.86 14.38
CA TYR A 295 -31.82 -9.48 15.50
C TYR A 295 -31.24 -9.00 16.83
N THR A 296 -32.10 -8.89 17.84
CA THR A 296 -31.64 -8.61 19.21
C THR A 296 -30.79 -9.75 19.76
N ALA A 297 -29.94 -9.47 20.76
CA ALA A 297 -29.12 -10.50 21.40
C ALA A 297 -29.97 -11.62 22.01
N SER A 298 -31.11 -11.27 22.61
CA SER A 298 -32.04 -12.24 23.19
C SER A 298 -32.68 -13.13 22.10
N ALA A 299 -32.99 -12.58 20.93
CA ALA A 299 -33.59 -13.35 19.83
C ALA A 299 -32.58 -14.37 19.29
N LYS A 300 -31.31 -13.94 19.13
CA LYS A 300 -30.20 -14.83 18.76
C LYS A 300 -29.99 -15.96 19.76
N GLN A 301 -30.02 -15.66 21.06
CA GLN A 301 -29.90 -16.67 22.11
C GLN A 301 -31.05 -17.69 22.07
N LEU A 302 -32.29 -17.21 21.95
CA LEU A 302 -33.46 -18.09 21.87
C LEU A 302 -33.43 -18.96 20.62
N ALA A 303 -33.13 -18.39 19.46
CA ALA A 303 -33.05 -19.11 18.20
C ALA A 303 -31.99 -20.22 18.22
N ASN A 304 -30.83 -19.94 18.84
CA ASN A 304 -29.78 -20.94 19.05
C ASN A 304 -30.25 -22.09 19.97
N ALA A 305 -31.01 -21.77 21.02
CA ALA A 305 -31.53 -22.78 21.94
C ALA A 305 -32.62 -23.68 21.32
N THR A 306 -33.32 -23.18 20.29
CA THR A 306 -34.49 -23.86 19.70
C THR A 306 -34.24 -24.39 18.29
N GLY A 307 -33.05 -24.12 17.72
CA GLY A 307 -32.69 -24.52 16.36
C GLY A 307 -33.45 -23.74 15.28
N VAL A 308 -33.95 -22.54 15.59
CA VAL A 308 -34.55 -21.64 14.61
C VAL A 308 -33.45 -20.91 13.84
N PHE A 309 -33.54 -20.90 12.52
CA PHE A 309 -32.62 -20.13 11.69
C PHE A 309 -33.01 -18.66 11.69
N LEU A 310 -32.02 -17.78 11.85
CA LEU A 310 -32.19 -16.34 11.69
C LEU A 310 -31.51 -15.95 10.38
N LEU A 311 -32.27 -15.41 9.43
CA LEU A 311 -31.83 -15.15 8.07
C LEU A 311 -32.09 -13.71 7.70
N HIS A 312 -31.10 -13.05 7.12
CA HIS A 312 -31.39 -11.93 6.24
C HIS A 312 -32.01 -12.46 4.94
N TYR A 313 -32.93 -11.74 4.31
CA TYR A 313 -33.58 -12.20 3.07
C TYR A 313 -32.56 -12.52 1.96
N SER A 314 -31.41 -11.85 1.95
CA SER A 314 -30.33 -12.11 0.99
C SER A 314 -29.64 -13.47 1.18
N GLU A 315 -29.89 -14.16 2.29
CA GLU A 315 -29.39 -15.52 2.54
C GLU A 315 -30.35 -16.60 2.02
N LEU A 316 -31.58 -16.25 1.59
CA LEU A 316 -32.53 -17.22 1.06
C LEU A 316 -32.02 -18.00 -0.16
N PRO A 317 -31.30 -17.39 -1.13
CA PRO A 317 -30.79 -18.11 -2.29
C PRO A 317 -29.90 -19.31 -1.95
N SER A 318 -29.01 -19.16 -0.97
CA SER A 318 -28.08 -20.22 -0.53
C SER A 318 -28.59 -21.01 0.68
N PHE A 319 -29.87 -20.86 1.06
CA PHE A 319 -30.38 -21.49 2.27
C PHE A 319 -30.43 -23.03 2.18
N ALA A 320 -30.66 -23.58 0.98
CA ALA A 320 -30.61 -25.03 0.76
C ALA A 320 -29.21 -25.60 1.01
N GLU A 321 -28.17 -24.90 0.55
CA GLU A 321 -26.75 -25.26 0.80
C GLU A 321 -26.44 -25.17 2.30
N LYS A 322 -26.92 -24.11 2.98
CA LYS A 322 -26.76 -23.93 4.43
C LYS A 322 -27.38 -25.06 5.25
N LEU A 323 -28.42 -25.71 4.71
CA LEU A 323 -29.05 -26.89 5.29
C LEU A 323 -28.41 -28.22 4.86
N GLY A 324 -27.41 -28.19 3.96
CA GLY A 324 -26.77 -29.39 3.41
C GLY A 324 -27.69 -30.19 2.49
N LEU A 325 -28.64 -29.53 1.82
CA LEU A 325 -29.60 -30.17 0.90
C LEU A 325 -29.13 -30.21 -0.55
N VAL A 326 -28.02 -29.52 -0.84
CA VAL A 326 -27.36 -29.49 -2.15
C VAL A 326 -25.99 -30.12 -1.98
N GLU A 327 -25.60 -30.99 -2.92
CA GLU A 327 -24.25 -31.51 -2.98
C GLU A 327 -23.32 -30.37 -3.40
N THR A 328 -22.38 -29.98 -2.53
CA THR A 328 -21.32 -29.04 -2.89
C THR A 328 -20.29 -29.79 -3.74
N GLU A 329 -20.17 -29.44 -5.01
CA GLU A 329 -19.15 -29.97 -5.93
C GLU A 329 -17.71 -29.62 -5.51
#